data_AF-A0A855YCY7-F1
#
_entry.id   AF-A0A855YCY7-F1
#
_cell.length_a   1.000
_cell.length_b   1.000
_cell.length_c   1.000
_cell.angle_alpha   90.00
_cell.angle_beta   90.00
_cell.angle_gamma   90.00
#
_symmetry.space_group_name_H-M   'P 1'
#
loop_
_entity.id
_entity.type
_entity.pdbx_description
1 polymer ?
#
loop_
_entity_poly.entity_id
_entity_poly.type
_entity_poly.pdbx_seq_one_letter_code
_entity_poly.pdbx_strand_id
1 'polypeptide(L)'
;MKVYKKQIRKMVIKDILFLYVVDEQAQDIIIRIFSNTYKSTFVEFVVPWEDTWDIFVYEPKLISNLIQHALEQGWDCRQKNNRMKFDNATSIIRVLMAKKEAL
;
A
#
# COMPACT_ATOMS: atom_id res chain seq x y z
N MET A 1 -3.17 24.36 7.27
CA MET A 1 -2.80 22.93 7.33
C MET A 1 -1.59 22.72 6.43
N LYS A 2 -0.45 22.28 6.98
CA LYS A 2 0.79 22.08 6.21
C LYS A 2 0.68 20.73 5.52
N VAL A 3 0.20 20.72 4.27
CA VAL A 3 0.08 19.49 3.48
C VAL A 3 1.50 18.96 3.26
N TYR A 4 1.86 17.87 3.94
CA TYR A 4 3.13 17.19 3.70
C TYR A 4 3.17 16.87 2.20
N LYS A 5 4.20 17.37 1.48
CA LYS A 5 4.30 17.11 0.04
C LYS A 5 4.29 15.60 -0.17
N LYS A 6 3.36 15.09 -0.98
CA LYS A 6 3.29 13.67 -1.37
C LYS A 6 4.68 13.20 -1.79
N GLN A 7 5.22 12.25 -1.04
CA GLN A 7 6.53 11.66 -1.33
C GLN A 7 6.33 10.34 -2.07
N ILE A 8 6.97 10.22 -3.24
CA ILE A 8 7.05 8.94 -3.95
C ILE A 8 8.24 8.18 -3.38
N ARG A 9 7.97 7.00 -2.83
CA ARG A 9 8.98 6.10 -2.27
C ARG A 9 9.12 4.86 -3.16
N LYS A 10 10.26 4.20 -3.06
CA LYS A 10 10.61 3.02 -3.88
C LYS A 10 10.82 1.81 -3.00
N MET A 11 10.46 0.64 -3.51
CA MET A 11 10.69 -0.64 -2.83
C MET A 11 10.92 -1.75 -3.87
N VAL A 12 11.80 -2.70 -3.56
CA VAL A 12 12.05 -3.87 -4.39
C VAL A 12 11.55 -5.11 -3.67
N ILE A 13 10.72 -5.91 -4.33
CA ILE A 13 10.23 -7.19 -3.81
C ILE A 13 10.34 -8.23 -4.93
N LYS A 14 11.06 -9.32 -4.66
CA LYS A 14 11.31 -10.41 -5.63
C LYS A 14 11.76 -9.87 -7.00
N ASP A 15 12.77 -8.99 -6.98
CA ASP A 15 13.35 -8.31 -8.15
C ASP A 15 12.42 -7.39 -8.94
N ILE A 16 11.22 -7.11 -8.43
CA ILE A 16 10.28 -6.16 -9.02
C ILE A 16 10.37 -4.83 -8.26
N LEU A 17 10.62 -3.75 -8.99
CA LEU A 17 10.59 -2.39 -8.45
C LEU A 17 9.15 -1.88 -8.39
N PHE A 18 8.75 -1.41 -7.21
CA PHE A 18 7.49 -0.76 -6.93
C PHE A 18 7.71 0.69 -6.52
N LEU A 19 6.74 1.54 -6.84
CA LEU A 19 6.65 2.90 -6.33
C LEU A 19 5.44 2.97 -5.40
N TYR A 20 5.51 3.70 -4.30
CA TYR A 20 4.36 3.89 -3.44
C TYR A 20 4.24 5.33 -2.94
N VAL A 21 3.01 5.73 -2.65
CA VAL A 21 2.65 7.03 -2.09
C VAL A 21 1.65 6.79 -0.96
N VAL A 22 1.87 7.49 0.15
CA VAL A 22 0.88 7.63 1.22
C VAL A 22 0.24 9.00 1.05
N ASP A 23 -1.07 9.01 0.82
CA ASP A 23 -1.88 10.21 0.64
C ASP A 23 -2.82 10.36 1.82
N GLU A 24 -2.39 11.18 2.78
CA GLU A 24 -3.16 11.56 3.96
C GLU A 24 -4.18 12.65 3.57
N GLN A 25 -5.45 12.24 3.39
CA GLN A 25 -6.56 13.12 3.09
C GLN A 25 -7.29 13.55 4.37
N ALA A 26 -8.40 14.27 4.24
CA ALA A 26 -9.14 14.78 5.40
C ALA A 26 -9.83 13.68 6.22
N GLN A 27 -10.31 12.62 5.56
CA GLN A 27 -11.07 11.53 6.19
C GLN A 27 -10.32 10.20 6.17
N ASP A 28 -9.48 9.99 5.15
CA ASP A 28 -8.82 8.73 4.91
C ASP A 28 -7.32 8.90 4.67
N ILE A 29 -6.58 7.82 4.88
CA ILE A 29 -5.24 7.60 4.40
C ILE A 29 -5.32 6.63 3.22
N ILE A 30 -4.81 7.03 2.06
CA ILE A 30 -4.72 6.17 0.88
C ILE A 30 -3.27 5.75 0.67
N ILE A 31 -3.01 4.46 0.81
CA ILE A 31 -1.73 3.85 0.43
C ILE A 31 -1.88 3.35 -1.00
N ARG A 32 -1.22 4.01 -1.95
CA ARG A 32 -1.23 3.62 -3.37
C ARG A 32 0.12 3.07 -3.78
N ILE A 33 0.13 1.85 -4.30
CA ILE A 33 1.33 1.18 -4.79
C ILE A 33 1.21 0.96 -6.30
N PHE A 34 2.25 1.31 -7.03
CA PHE A 34 2.33 1.23 -8.48
C PHE A 34 3.35 0.19 -8.92
N SER A 35 3.04 -0.45 -10.04
CA SER A 35 4.08 -1.05 -10.86
C SER A 35 5.01 0.04 -11.38
N ASN A 36 6.33 -0.11 -11.21
CA ASN A 36 7.28 0.85 -11.76
C ASN A 36 7.25 0.88 -13.29
N THR A 37 6.98 -0.26 -13.92
CA THR A 37 6.90 -0.41 -15.38
C THR A 37 5.66 0.28 -15.95
N TYR A 38 4.50 0.11 -15.28
CA TYR A 38 3.23 0.65 -15.74
C TYR A 38 2.59 1.50 -14.64
N LYS A 39 2.77 2.83 -14.70
CA LYS A 39 2.14 3.75 -13.73
C LYS A 39 0.61 3.71 -13.72
N SER A 40 -0.03 3.21 -14.77
CA SER A 40 -1.48 3.00 -14.82
C SER A 40 -1.96 1.72 -14.12
N THR A 41 -1.02 0.89 -13.68
CA THR A 41 -1.21 -0.36 -12.94
C THR A 41 -0.86 -0.13 -11.47
N PHE A 42 -1.87 -0.19 -10.61
CA PHE A 42 -1.71 0.13 -9.20
C PHE A 42 -2.72 -0.60 -8.30
N VAL A 43 -2.38 -0.70 -7.03
CA VAL A 43 -3.28 -1.13 -5.96
C VAL A 43 -3.42 -0.04 -4.91
N GLU A 44 -4.63 0.10 -4.37
CA GLU A 44 -4.96 1.05 -3.31
C GLU A 44 -5.47 0.34 -2.06
N PHE A 45 -5.03 0.83 -0.91
CA PHE A 45 -5.59 0.50 0.40
C PHE A 45 -6.06 1.79 1.04
N VAL A 46 -7.37 1.89 1.27
CA VAL A 46 -8.02 3.06 1.87
C VAL A 46 -8.31 2.76 3.33
N VAL A 47 -7.84 3.61 4.23
CA VAL A 47 -8.00 3.44 5.68
C VAL A 47 -8.60 4.70 6.28
N PRO A 48 -9.70 4.62 7.04
CA PRO A 48 -10.23 5.77 7.76
C PRO A 48 -9.25 6.28 8.82
N TRP A 49 -9.13 7.60 8.98
CA TRP A 49 -8.27 8.20 10.00
C TRP A 49 -8.61 7.73 11.42
N GLU A 50 -9.89 7.56 11.73
CA GLU A 50 -10.39 7.14 13.04
C GLU A 50 -9.80 5.79 13.50
N ASP A 51 -9.36 4.96 12.57
CA ASP A 51 -8.85 3.61 12.80
C ASP A 51 -7.32 3.51 12.76
N THR A 52 -6.60 4.62 12.56
CA THR A 52 -5.15 4.62 12.20
C THR A 52 -4.19 5.00 13.31
N TRP A 53 -4.66 5.24 14.54
CA TRP A 53 -3.83 5.73 15.65
C TRP A 53 -2.62 4.82 15.98
N ASP A 54 -2.75 3.52 15.72
CA ASP A 54 -1.72 2.48 15.91
C ASP A 54 -1.06 2.01 14.60
N ILE A 55 -1.46 2.57 13.46
CA ILE A 55 -1.02 2.11 12.14
C ILE A 55 0.16 2.95 11.64
N PHE A 56 1.33 2.32 11.56
CA PHE A 56 2.54 2.94 11.00
C PHE A 56 2.59 2.81 9.47
N VAL A 57 1.78 3.59 8.76
CA VAL A 57 1.63 3.54 7.28
C VAL A 57 2.91 3.79 6.48
N TYR A 58 3.96 4.30 7.13
CA TYR A 58 5.28 4.53 6.52
C TYR A 58 6.28 3.40 6.76
N GLU A 59 5.93 2.39 7.55
CA GLU A 59 6.81 1.27 7.85
C GLU A 59 7.06 0.41 6.60
N PRO A 60 8.31 0.25 6.15
CA PRO A 60 8.62 -0.52 4.94
C PRO A 60 8.09 -1.96 5.00
N LYS A 61 8.07 -2.58 6.18
CA LYS A 61 7.57 -3.94 6.38
C LYS A 61 6.07 -4.05 6.07
N LEU A 62 5.26 -3.10 6.56
CA LEU A 62 3.84 -3.04 6.25
C LEU A 62 3.62 -2.90 4.73
N ILE A 63 4.35 -1.99 4.07
CA ILE A 63 4.26 -1.81 2.61
C ILE A 63 4.61 -3.10 1.88
N SER A 64 5.65 -3.81 2.30
CA SER A 64 6.02 -5.10 1.73
C SER A 64 4.91 -6.14 1.88
N ASN A 65 4.32 -6.25 3.06
CA ASN A 65 3.21 -7.17 3.32
C ASN A 65 1.97 -6.82 2.48
N LEU A 66 1.66 -5.53 2.30
CA LEU A 66 0.55 -5.08 1.45
C LEU A 66 0.77 -5.43 -0.01
N ILE A 67 1.99 -5.29 -0.53
CA ILE A 67 2.33 -5.70 -1.90
C ILE A 67 2.14 -7.19 -2.06
N GLN A 68 2.69 -8.00 -1.14
CA GLN A 68 2.54 -9.45 -1.21
C GLN A 68 1.06 -9.87 -1.14
N HIS A 69 0.29 -9.27 -0.23
CA HIS A 69 -1.14 -9.52 -0.12
C HIS A 69 -1.88 -9.18 -1.42
N ALA A 70 -1.62 -8.02 -2.03
CA ALA A 70 -2.25 -7.65 -3.29
C ALA A 70 -1.94 -8.66 -4.42
N LEU A 71 -0.68 -9.11 -4.53
CA LEU A 71 -0.28 -10.13 -5.50
C LEU A 71 -1.01 -11.46 -5.23
N GLU A 72 -1.15 -11.88 -3.97
CA GLU A 72 -1.90 -13.07 -3.56
C GLU A 72 -3.41 -12.95 -3.86
N GLN A 73 -3.98 -11.75 -3.77
CA GLN A 73 -5.37 -11.46 -4.12
C GLN A 73 -5.60 -11.27 -5.63
N GLY A 74 -4.58 -11.43 -6.46
CA GLY A 74 -4.69 -11.42 -7.93
C GLY A 74 -4.40 -10.08 -8.61
N TRP A 75 -3.79 -9.11 -7.91
CA TRP A 75 -3.30 -7.91 -8.56
C TRP A 75 -2.11 -8.26 -9.48
N ASP A 76 -2.27 -8.07 -10.78
CA ASP A 76 -1.20 -8.31 -11.74
C ASP A 76 -0.41 -7.03 -12.02
N CYS A 77 0.70 -6.86 -11.31
CA CYS A 77 1.59 -5.71 -11.48
C CYS A 77 2.32 -5.66 -12.85
N ARG A 78 2.27 -6.73 -13.65
CA ARG A 78 2.89 -6.82 -14.98
C ARG A 78 1.89 -6.58 -16.11
N GLN A 79 0.60 -6.53 -15.81
CA GLN A 79 -0.44 -6.22 -16.78
C GLN A 79 -0.75 -4.71 -16.78
N LYS A 80 -0.62 -4.08 -17.94
CA LYS A 80 -0.95 -2.65 -18.11
C LYS A 80 -2.42 -2.39 -17.75
N ASN A 81 -2.67 -1.30 -17.03
CA ASN A 81 -3.99 -0.85 -16.57
C ASN A 81 -4.70 -1.78 -15.55
N ASN A 82 -4.01 -2.79 -15.00
CA ASN A 82 -4.58 -3.61 -13.93
C ASN A 82 -4.64 -2.80 -12.63
N ARG A 83 -5.85 -2.64 -12.10
CA ARG A 83 -6.12 -1.82 -10.91
C ARG A 83 -6.87 -2.64 -9.89
N MET A 84 -6.47 -2.51 -8.63
CA MET A 84 -7.13 -3.15 -7.50
C MET A 84 -7.34 -2.12 -6.39
N LYS A 85 -8.42 -2.27 -5.62
CA LYS A 85 -8.72 -1.38 -4.51
C LYS A 85 -9.32 -2.17 -3.35
N PHE A 86 -8.79 -1.92 -2.16
CA PHE A 86 -9.32 -2.39 -0.90
C PHE A 86 -9.88 -1.18 -0.15
N ASP A 87 -11.20 -1.06 -0.16
CA ASP A 87 -11.93 -0.09 0.65
C ASP A 87 -12.01 -0.58 2.11
N ASN A 88 -11.90 0.35 3.06
CA ASN A 88 -11.86 0.06 4.50
C ASN A 88 -10.83 -1.03 4.89
N ALA A 89 -9.59 -0.83 4.47
CA ALA A 89 -8.49 -1.79 4.60
C ALA A 89 -7.94 -1.94 6.03
N THR A 90 -8.55 -1.32 7.05
CA THR A 90 -8.12 -1.38 8.46
C THR A 90 -7.86 -2.81 8.92
N SER A 91 -8.82 -3.71 8.70
CA SER A 91 -8.71 -5.11 9.15
C SER A 91 -7.56 -5.85 8.47
N ILE A 92 -7.36 -5.62 7.17
CA ILE A 92 -6.26 -6.22 6.39
C ILE A 92 -4.93 -5.73 6.96
N ILE A 93 -4.79 -4.42 7.16
CA ILE A 93 -3.55 -3.83 7.68
C ILE A 93 -3.22 -4.36 9.07
N ARG A 94 -4.20 -4.43 9.98
CA ARG A 94 -3.97 -4.97 11.34
C ARG A 94 -3.52 -6.42 11.31
N VAL A 95 -4.13 -7.26 10.48
CA VAL A 95 -3.69 -8.66 10.29
C VAL A 95 -2.26 -8.72 9.75
N LEU A 96 -1.92 -7.87 8.79
CA LEU A 96 -0.59 -7.83 8.19
C LEU A 96 0.49 -7.24 9.11
N MET A 97 0.13 -6.34 10.03
CA MET A 97 1.03 -5.84 11.09
C MET A 97 1.30 -6.92 12.15
N ALA A 98 0.30 -7.73 12.49
CA ALA A 98 0.42 -8.81 13.47
C ALA A 98 1.20 -10.03 12.94
N LYS A 99 1.43 -10.12 11.61
CA LYS A 99 2.13 -11.24 10.97
C LYS A 99 3.62 -11.20 11.36
N LYS A 100 4.01 -11.97 12.38
CA LYS A 100 5.42 -12.28 12.70
C LYS A 100 5.99 -13.20 11.62
N GLU A 101 7.26 -12.98 11.27
CA GLU A 101 7.97 -13.81 10.29
C GLU A 101 7.97 -15.27 10.75
N ALA A 102 7.35 -16.15 9.95
CA ALA A 102 7.82 -17.53 9.91
C ALA A 102 9.15 -17.48 9.15
N LEU A 103 10.23 -17.54 9.93
CA LEU A 103 11.61 -17.72 9.46
C LEU A 103 11.74 -19.02 8.68
#